data_AF-A0AAN4IEH8-F1
#
_entry.id   AF-A0AAN4IEH8-F1
#
_cell.length_a   1.000
_cell.length_b   1.000
_cell.length_c   1.000
_cell.angle_alpha   90.00
_cell.angle_beta   90.00
_cell.angle_gamma   90.00
#
_symmetry.space_group_name_H-M   'P 1'
#
loop_
_entity.id
_entity.type
_entity.pdbx_description
1 polymer ?
#
loop_
_entity_poly.entity_id
_entity_poly.type
_entity_poly.pdbx_seq_one_letter_code
_entity_poly.pdbx_strand_id
1 'polypeptide(L)' 'MSEKQAEVTNTKPEPKEEFPELEKLIREKVRLAQKLGLMDGKEPVEGYEDTKEYKRIEEIDARLWELV' A
#
# COMPACT_ATOMS: atom_id res chain seq x y z
N MET A 1 48.85 -1.89 -2.20
CA MET A 1 47.79 -0.86 -2.14
C MET A 1 46.47 -1.58 -2.41
N SER A 2 45.71 -1.86 -1.36
CA SER A 2 44.40 -2.52 -1.47
C SER A 2 43.35 -1.44 -1.65
N GLU A 3 42.88 -1.26 -2.89
CA GLU A 3 41.70 -0.45 -3.14
C GLU A 3 40.47 -1.34 -3.09
N LYS A 4 39.70 -1.10 -2.03
CA LYS A 4 38.31 -1.48 -1.87
C LYS A 4 37.52 -0.90 -3.05
N GLN A 5 36.55 -1.65 -3.54
CA GLN A 5 35.20 -1.15 -3.82
C GLN A 5 34.27 -2.33 -4.09
N ALA A 6 33.64 -2.80 -3.01
CA ALA A 6 32.37 -3.48 -3.09
C ALA A 6 31.31 -2.41 -2.81
N GLU A 7 30.75 -1.84 -3.87
CA GLU A 7 29.50 -1.10 -3.80
C GLU A 7 28.63 -1.59 -4.95
N VAL A 8 28.01 -2.75 -4.72
CA VAL A 8 26.91 -3.21 -5.57
C VAL A 8 25.73 -2.34 -5.21
N THR A 9 25.62 -1.24 -5.96
CA THR A 9 24.43 -0.42 -6.05
C THR A 9 23.28 -1.32 -6.46
N ASN A 10 22.39 -1.63 -5.52
CA ASN A 10 21.11 -2.27 -5.81
C ASN A 10 20.20 -1.20 -6.43
N THR A 11 20.48 -0.86 -7.69
CA THR A 11 19.61 -0.07 -8.56
C THR A 11 18.40 -0.92 -8.91
N LYS A 12 17.41 -0.94 -8.02
CA LYS A 12 16.04 -1.16 -8.47
C LYS A 12 15.56 0.18 -9.04
N PRO A 13 15.22 0.27 -10.34
CA PRO A 13 14.61 1.48 -10.86
C PRO A 13 13.23 1.58 -10.21
N GLU A 14 13.05 2.52 -9.28
CA GLU A 14 11.71 2.91 -8.88
C GLU A 14 11.06 3.52 -10.12
N PRO A 15 9.96 2.94 -10.64
CA PRO A 15 9.22 3.57 -11.71
C PRO A 15 8.83 4.97 -11.23
N LYS A 16 9.13 5.98 -12.04
CA LYS A 16 8.61 7.33 -11.81
C LYS A 16 7.11 7.25 -12.00
N GLU A 17 6.38 6.97 -10.93
CA GLU A 17 4.95 6.72 -11.00
C GLU A 17 4.21 7.99 -11.41
N GLU A 18 3.36 7.87 -12.42
CA GLU A 18 2.63 8.99 -13.03
C GLU A 18 1.66 9.67 -12.05
N PHE A 19 1.32 9.04 -10.91
CA PHE A 19 0.46 9.59 -9.88
C PHE A 19 0.90 9.16 -8.46
N PRO A 20 1.80 9.90 -7.80
CA PRO A 20 2.31 9.53 -6.48
C PRO A 20 1.24 9.50 -5.37
N GLU A 21 0.07 10.11 -5.58
CA GLU A 21 -1.07 10.00 -4.65
C GLU A 21 -1.84 8.69 -4.84
N LEU A 22 -2.02 8.24 -6.09
CA LEU A 22 -2.69 6.98 -6.42
C LEU A 22 -2.00 5.80 -5.73
N GLU A 23 -0.67 5.75 -5.82
CA GLU A 23 0.13 4.70 -5.19
C GLU A 23 0.01 4.68 -3.67
N LYS A 24 0.05 5.86 -3.05
CA LYS A 24 -0.11 6.00 -1.59
C LYS A 24 -1.46 5.47 -1.14
N LEU A 25 -2.52 5.84 -1.86
CA LEU A 25 -3.88 5.40 -1.58
C LEU A 25 -4.01 3.89 -1.72
N ILE A 26 -3.47 3.29 -2.79
CA ILE A 26 -3.49 1.84 -3.00
C ILE A 26 -2.73 1.12 -1.87
N ARG A 27 -1.51 1.57 -1.54
CA ARG A 27 -0.70 0.97 -0.47
C ARG A 27 -1.39 1.09 0.89
N GLU A 28 -2.04 2.22 1.18
CA GLU A 28 -2.80 2.41 2.41
C GLU A 28 -4.00 1.45 2.47
N LYS A 29 -4.79 1.37 1.40
CA LYS A 29 -5.95 0.46 1.31
C LYS A 29 -5.54 -0.99 1.55
N VAL A 30 -4.49 -1.47 0.88
CA VAL A 30 -4.00 -2.85 1.03
C VAL A 30 -3.60 -3.12 2.47
N ARG A 31 -2.87 -2.20 3.11
CA ARG A 31 -2.47 -2.35 4.51
C ARG A 31 -3.66 -2.43 5.46
N LEU A 32 -4.69 -1.61 5.25
CA LEU A 32 -5.91 -1.62 6.06
C LEU A 32 -6.69 -2.91 5.86
N ALA A 33 -6.86 -3.34 4.61
CA ALA A 33 -7.55 -4.58 4.28
C ALA A 33 -6.85 -5.80 4.90
N GLN A 34 -5.51 -5.86 4.84
CA GLN A 34 -4.72 -6.89 5.52
C GLN A 34 -4.88 -6.87 7.04
N LYS A 35 -4.97 -5.68 7.66
CA LYS A 35 -5.20 -5.51 9.10
C LYS A 35 -6.57 -6.04 9.51
N LEU A 36 -7.58 -5.86 8.67
CA LEU A 36 -8.95 -6.33 8.90
C LEU A 36 -9.17 -7.80 8.53
N GLY A 37 -8.16 -8.49 8.01
CA GLY A 37 -8.30 -9.88 7.56
C GLY A 37 -9.09 -10.03 6.26
N LEU A 38 -9.21 -8.96 5.47
CA LEU A 38 -9.93 -8.96 4.18
C LEU A 38 -9.05 -9.40 2.99
N MET A 39 -7.79 -9.75 3.26
CA MET A 39 -6.80 -10.16 2.26
C MET A 39 -5.96 -11.34 2.76
N ASP A 40 -5.21 -11.94 1.83
CA ASP A 40 -4.21 -12.98 2.09
C ASP A 40 -4.76 -14.24 2.76
N GLY A 41 -6.03 -14.58 2.50
CA GLY A 41 -6.68 -15.80 3.02
C GLY A 41 -6.92 -15.80 4.52
N LYS A 42 -6.85 -14.63 5.18
CA LYS A 42 -7.23 -14.46 6.58
C LYS A 42 -8.74 -14.41 6.71
N GLU A 43 -9.22 -14.74 7.91
CA GLU A 43 -10.62 -14.47 8.26
C GLU A 43 -10.79 -13.00 8.63
N PRO A 44 -11.87 -12.35 8.17
CA PRO A 44 -12.19 -10.99 8.58
C PRO A 44 -12.34 -10.88 10.10
N VAL A 45 -11.84 -9.78 10.67
CA VAL A 45 -12.07 -9.45 12.08
C VAL A 45 -13.57 -9.26 12.32
N GLU A 46 -14.11 -9.83 13.40
CA GLU A 46 -15.53 -9.67 13.73
C GLU A 46 -15.92 -8.19 13.88
N GLY A 47 -17.01 -7.79 13.23
CA GLY A 47 -17.47 -6.40 13.23
C GLY A 47 -16.54 -5.42 12.50
N TYR A 48 -15.68 -5.88 11.57
CA TYR A 48 -14.75 -5.01 10.85
C TYR A 48 -15.44 -3.83 10.16
N GLU A 49 -16.69 -3.97 9.73
CA GLU A 49 -17.47 -2.95 9.02
C GLU A 49 -17.69 -1.67 9.87
N ASP A 50 -17.72 -1.80 11.20
CA ASP A 50 -17.89 -0.68 12.11
C ASP A 50 -16.56 0.03 12.45
N THR A 51 -15.43 -0.54 12.04
CA THR A 51 -14.09 -0.04 12.38
C THR A 51 -13.73 1.23 11.62
N LYS A 52 -12.80 2.01 12.19
CA LYS A 52 -12.26 3.20 11.53
C LYS A 52 -11.46 2.83 10.28
N GLU A 53 -10.79 1.68 10.32
CA GLU A 53 -10.02 1.13 9.21
C GLU A 53 -10.89 0.83 8.01
N TYR A 54 -12.08 0.25 8.21
CA TYR A 54 -13.00 -0.04 7.12
C TYR A 54 -13.56 1.24 6.52
N LYS A 55 -14.01 2.18 7.36
CA LYS A 55 -14.44 3.51 6.90
C LYS A 55 -13.35 4.23 6.09
N ARG A 56 -12.09 4.09 6.51
CA ARG A 56 -10.95 4.65 5.78
C ARG A 56 -10.73 3.98 4.43
N ILE A 57 -10.96 2.67 4.32
CA ILE A 57 -10.94 1.96 3.03
C ILE A 57 -12.01 2.55 2.09
N GLU A 58 -13.23 2.78 2.58
CA GLU A 58 -14.31 3.38 1.78
C GLU A 58 -13.97 4.80 1.30
N GLU A 59 -13.40 5.63 2.17
CA GLU A 59 -12.90 6.96 1.79
C GLU A 59 -11.82 6.89 0.71
N ILE A 60 -10.88 5.94 0.84
CA ILE A 60 -9.84 5.72 -0.16
C ILE A 60 -10.45 5.29 -1.49
N ASP A 61 -11.45 4.41 -1.47
CA ASP A 61 -12.13 3.95 -2.68
C ASP A 61 -12.85 5.07 -3.43
N ALA A 62 -13.52 5.96 -2.71
CA ALA A 62 -14.09 7.17 -3.30
C ALA A 62 -13.00 8.06 -3.92
N ARG A 63 -11.89 8.30 -3.21
CA ARG A 63 -10.77 9.13 -3.73
C ARG A 63 -10.08 8.49 -4.93
N LEU A 64 -9.95 7.17 -4.96
CA LEU A 64 -9.37 6.44 -6.10
C LEU A 64 -10.26 6.55 -7.33
N TRP A 65 -11.58 6.53 -7.17
CA TRP A 65 -12.52 6.73 -8.27
C TRP A 65 -12.33 8.10 -8.92
N GLU A 66 -12.15 9.16 -8.14
CA GLU A 66 -11.91 10.51 -8.69
C GLU A 66 -10.59 10.65 -9.48
N LEU A 67 -9.68 9.68 -9.38
CA LEU A 67 -8.37 9.69 -10.06
C LEU A 67 -8.33 8.84 -11.35
N VAL A 68 -9.39 8.11 -11.70
CA VAL A 68 -9.48 7.21 -12.88
C VAL A 68 -10.63 7.57 -13.82
#